data_AF-A0AAD8ZI44-F1
#
_entry.id   AF-A0AAD8ZI44-F1
#
_cell.length_a   1.000
_cell.length_b   1.000
_cell.length_c   1.000
_cell.angle_alpha   90.00
_cell.angle_beta   90.00
_cell.angle_gamma   90.00
#
_symmetry.space_group_name_H-M   'P 1'
#
loop_
_entity.id
_entity.type
_entity.pdbx_description
1 polymer ?
#
loop_
_entity_poly.entity_id
_entity_poly.type
_entity_poly.pdbx_seq_one_letter_code
_entity_poly.pdbx_strand_id
1 'polypeptide(L)'
;MMRESRLTNFQQRQINHQLNKGGALPLLCNPTSSAPPVQPRPRISENGTYSTRPHKRSAEQCSADNSYTREKFRPSATRDLEKEKRRLQNILATGQDEAPPSRSQAPPTKGGEESERDRFQEVLNEIEERRQFLEEMSALGRRNHYHHIINTEISQKIRELELIDRAHSKELRTLMMKEKDKEKETTDEGQQ
;
A
#
# COMPACT_ATOMS: atom_id res chain seq x y z
N MET A 1 -10.85 -24.83 -1.67
CA MET A 1 -10.30 -26.11 -2.17
C MET A 1 -9.48 -25.99 -3.46
N MET A 2 -10.03 -25.62 -4.63
CA MET A 2 -9.19 -25.56 -5.86
C MET A 2 -8.38 -24.27 -6.06
N ARG A 3 -8.83 -23.13 -5.50
CA ARG A 3 -8.19 -21.81 -5.71
C ARG A 3 -6.83 -21.65 -5.01
N GLU A 4 -6.55 -22.44 -3.99
CA GLU A 4 -5.31 -22.39 -3.19
C GLU A 4 -4.26 -23.43 -3.62
N SER A 5 -4.61 -24.30 -4.57
CA SER A 5 -3.82 -25.51 -4.91
C SER A 5 -2.65 -25.28 -5.89
N ARG A 6 -2.32 -24.03 -6.24
CA ARG A 6 -1.32 -23.66 -7.27
C ARG A 6 -1.49 -24.38 -8.63
N LEU A 7 -2.67 -24.93 -8.91
CA LEU A 7 -2.99 -25.57 -10.18
C LEU A 7 -3.23 -24.53 -11.28
N THR A 8 -2.83 -24.83 -12.52
CA THR A 8 -3.13 -23.98 -13.67
C THR A 8 -4.63 -23.95 -13.96
N ASN A 9 -5.13 -22.88 -14.59
CA ASN A 9 -6.54 -22.79 -14.97
C ASN A 9 -7.00 -23.99 -15.81
N PHE A 10 -6.12 -24.55 -16.65
CA PHE A 10 -6.40 -25.75 -17.43
C PHE A 10 -6.61 -26.98 -16.53
N GLN A 11 -5.69 -27.21 -15.58
CA GLN A 11 -5.79 -28.30 -14.61
C GLN A 11 -7.06 -28.19 -13.76
N GLN A 12 -7.38 -26.98 -13.28
CA GLN A 12 -8.61 -26.75 -12.52
C GLN A 12 -9.87 -27.09 -13.33
N ARG A 13 -9.93 -26.71 -14.61
CA ARG A 13 -11.07 -27.04 -15.48
C ARG A 13 -11.19 -28.54 -15.72
N GLN A 14 -10.08 -29.23 -15.95
CA GLN A 14 -10.07 -30.68 -16.19
C GLN A 14 -10.58 -31.46 -14.97
N ILE A 15 -10.13 -31.10 -13.76
CA ILE A 15 -10.55 -31.76 -12.52
C ILE A 15 -12.03 -31.47 -12.24
N ASN A 16 -12.47 -30.21 -12.35
CA ASN A 16 -13.88 -29.85 -12.18
C ASN A 16 -14.80 -30.56 -13.17
N HIS A 17 -14.35 -30.74 -14.41
CA HIS A 17 -15.11 -31.45 -15.43
C HIS A 17 -15.37 -32.92 -15.06
N GLN A 18 -14.38 -33.61 -14.50
CA GLN A 18 -14.52 -35.01 -14.07
C GLN A 18 -15.41 -35.13 -12.82
N LEU A 19 -15.27 -34.20 -11.87
CA LEU A 19 -16.16 -34.13 -10.70
C LEU A 19 -17.62 -33.97 -11.11
N ASN A 20 -17.91 -33.09 -12.07
CA ASN A 20 -19.27 -32.86 -12.56
C ASN A 20 -19.82 -34.06 -13.35
N LYS A 21 -18.95 -34.86 -13.97
CA LYS A 21 -19.33 -36.07 -14.73
C LYS A 21 -19.43 -37.33 -13.86
N GLY A 22 -19.06 -37.26 -12.59
CA GLY A 22 -19.02 -38.42 -11.70
C GLY A 22 -17.93 -39.45 -12.05
N GLY A 23 -16.91 -39.03 -12.81
CA GLY A 23 -15.78 -39.89 -13.20
C GLY A 23 -14.69 -39.96 -12.13
N ALA A 24 -13.80 -40.95 -12.24
CA ALA A 24 -12.61 -41.02 -11.40
C ALA A 24 -11.65 -39.85 -11.69
N LEU A 25 -11.00 -39.33 -10.64
CA LEU A 25 -10.05 -38.22 -10.77
C LEU A 25 -8.77 -38.67 -11.51
N PRO A 26 -8.24 -37.84 -12.43
CA PRO A 26 -7.02 -38.16 -13.16
C PRO A 26 -5.82 -38.19 -12.21
N LEU A 27 -5.03 -39.26 -12.25
CA LEU A 27 -3.80 -39.41 -11.45
C LEU A 27 -2.67 -38.47 -11.90
N LEU A 28 -2.73 -37.99 -13.15
CA LEU A 28 -1.76 -37.08 -13.74
C LEU A 28 -2.46 -36.04 -14.61
N CYS A 29 -2.21 -34.75 -14.34
CA CYS A 29 -2.67 -33.63 -15.16
C CYS A 29 -1.46 -32.90 -15.75
N ASN A 30 -1.28 -33.00 -17.07
CA ASN A 30 -0.17 -32.32 -17.73
C ASN A 30 -0.27 -30.79 -17.56
N PRO A 31 0.87 -30.11 -17.31
CA PRO A 31 0.88 -28.68 -16.96
C PRO A 31 0.50 -27.76 -18.13
N THR A 32 0.62 -28.25 -19.37
CA THR A 32 0.26 -27.50 -20.56
C THR A 32 -0.54 -28.42 -21.50
N SER A 33 -1.69 -27.93 -21.94
CA SER A 33 -2.31 -28.43 -23.17
C SER A 33 -1.56 -27.80 -24.33
N SER A 34 -0.35 -28.24 -24.62
CA SER A 34 0.37 -27.80 -25.82
C SER A 34 0.46 -28.95 -26.81
N ALA A 35 -0.58 -29.14 -27.61
CA ALA A 35 -0.28 -29.19 -29.03
C ALA A 35 -0.02 -27.73 -29.42
N PRO A 36 1.18 -27.36 -29.90
CA PRO A 36 1.40 -26.00 -30.41
C PRO A 36 0.35 -25.73 -31.49
N PRO A 37 -0.15 -24.48 -31.64
CA PRO A 37 -0.95 -24.15 -32.81
C PRO A 37 -0.09 -24.53 -34.02
N VAL A 38 -0.60 -25.46 -34.83
CA VAL A 38 0.02 -25.79 -36.11
C VAL A 38 -0.09 -24.51 -36.92
N GLN A 39 0.99 -23.73 -36.92
CA GLN A 39 1.16 -22.61 -37.83
C GLN A 39 0.87 -23.18 -39.23
N PRO A 40 0.00 -22.56 -40.03
CA PRO A 40 -0.18 -22.99 -41.40
C PRO A 40 1.21 -22.96 -42.05
N ARG A 41 1.72 -24.12 -42.45
CA ARG A 41 2.97 -24.19 -43.20
C ARG A 41 2.78 -23.28 -44.42
N PRO A 42 3.67 -22.30 -44.66
CA PRO A 42 3.61 -21.56 -45.90
C PRO A 42 3.66 -22.58 -47.03
N ARG A 43 2.66 -22.56 -47.92
CA ARG A 43 2.70 -23.35 -49.14
C ARG A 43 3.86 -22.81 -49.96
N ILE A 44 5.00 -23.47 -49.88
CA ILE A 44 6.09 -23.22 -50.81
C ILE A 44 5.54 -23.67 -52.16
N SER A 45 5.22 -22.70 -53.02
CA SER A 45 4.93 -22.97 -54.43
C SER A 45 6.18 -23.57 -55.03
N GLU A 46 6.13 -24.83 -55.45
CA GLU A 46 7.29 -25.58 -55.98
C GLU A 46 7.72 -25.14 -57.39
N ASN A 47 7.41 -23.90 -57.77
CA ASN A 47 7.69 -23.39 -59.11
C ASN A 47 8.65 -22.21 -59.01
N GLY A 48 9.90 -22.52 -58.72
CA GLY A 48 11.01 -21.58 -58.81
C GLY A 48 12.31 -22.36 -58.90
N THR A 49 12.87 -22.48 -60.10
CA THR A 49 14.22 -22.99 -60.30
C THR A 49 15.20 -22.11 -59.52
N TYR A 50 15.54 -22.51 -58.29
CA TYR A 50 16.56 -21.84 -57.51
C TYR A 50 17.90 -22.08 -58.20
N SER A 51 18.47 -21.01 -58.76
CA SER A 51 19.84 -21.02 -59.28
C SER A 51 20.79 -21.51 -58.19
N THR A 52 21.42 -22.66 -58.42
CA THR A 52 22.29 -23.38 -57.48
C THR A 52 23.61 -22.67 -57.16
N ARG A 53 23.80 -21.44 -57.65
CA ARG A 53 24.98 -20.61 -57.38
C ARG A 53 24.59 -19.45 -56.49
N PRO A 54 25.21 -19.28 -55.30
CA PRO A 54 25.00 -18.10 -54.47
C PRO A 54 25.52 -16.87 -55.23
N HIS A 55 24.61 -16.16 -55.90
CA HIS A 55 24.93 -14.90 -56.55
C HIS A 55 24.91 -13.80 -55.49
N LYS A 56 26.02 -13.06 -55.37
CA LYS A 56 26.03 -11.82 -54.60
C LYS A 56 25.10 -10.84 -55.30
N ARG A 57 24.18 -10.23 -54.54
CA ARG A 57 23.29 -9.17 -55.05
C ARG A 57 24.12 -7.97 -55.50
N SER A 58 23.66 -7.25 -56.52
CA SER A 58 24.31 -6.00 -56.93
C SER A 58 24.18 -4.95 -55.82
N ALA A 59 25.12 -3.99 -55.77
CA ALA A 59 25.08 -2.91 -54.78
C ALA A 59 23.75 -2.13 -54.85
N GLU A 60 23.27 -1.90 -56.08
CA GLU A 60 21.98 -1.25 -56.34
C GLU A 60 20.82 -2.05 -55.77
N GLN A 61 20.78 -3.39 -55.93
CA GLN A 61 19.76 -4.25 -55.33
C GLN A 61 19.81 -4.27 -53.81
N CYS A 62 21.00 -4.21 -53.22
CA CYS A 62 21.13 -4.10 -51.76
C CYS A 62 20.54 -2.77 -51.27
N SER A 63 20.73 -1.68 -52.02
CA SER A 63 20.22 -0.34 -51.70
C SER A 63 18.82 -0.05 -52.25
N ALA A 64 18.21 -0.94 -53.03
CA ALA A 64 16.98 -0.67 -53.81
C ALA A 64 15.74 -0.44 -52.94
N ASP A 65 15.85 -0.64 -51.63
CA ASP A 65 14.79 -0.45 -50.66
C ASP A 65 15.27 0.38 -49.47
N ASN A 66 14.36 0.61 -48.53
CA ASN A 66 14.65 1.21 -47.23
C ASN A 66 15.50 0.31 -46.29
N SER A 67 16.15 -0.73 -46.80
CA SER A 67 16.94 -1.72 -46.03
C SER A 67 18.08 -1.11 -45.20
N TYR A 68 18.65 0.00 -45.66
CA TYR A 68 19.69 0.73 -44.93
C TYR A 68 19.18 1.98 -44.20
N THR A 69 17.88 2.28 -44.32
CA THR A 69 17.31 3.41 -43.59
C THR A 69 17.14 3.04 -42.13
N ARG A 70 17.68 3.87 -41.25
CA ARG A 70 17.53 3.68 -39.80
C ARG A 70 16.07 3.87 -39.40
N GLU A 71 15.54 2.92 -38.64
CA GLU A 71 14.20 3.05 -38.07
C GLU A 71 14.08 4.35 -37.29
N LYS A 72 13.05 5.14 -37.63
CA LYS A 72 12.74 6.38 -36.93
C LYS A 72 11.97 6.03 -35.66
N PHE A 73 12.44 6.52 -34.51
CA PHE A 73 11.73 6.39 -33.24
C PHE A 73 10.31 6.93 -33.39
N ARG A 74 9.31 6.09 -33.10
CA ARG A 74 7.91 6.49 -33.01
C ARG A 74 7.51 6.40 -31.54
N PRO A 75 7.34 7.53 -30.83
CA PRO A 75 6.85 7.48 -29.47
C PRO A 75 5.47 6.81 -29.47
N SER A 76 5.33 5.74 -28.67
CA SER A 76 4.04 5.13 -28.38
C SER A 76 3.22 6.11 -27.53
N ALA A 77 1.89 6.01 -27.59
CA ALA A 77 1.00 6.74 -26.70
C ALA A 77 1.46 6.54 -25.25
N THR A 78 1.93 7.61 -24.62
CA THR A 78 2.38 7.61 -23.24
C THR A 78 1.15 7.45 -22.36
N ARG A 79 1.09 6.34 -21.62
CA ARG A 79 0.17 6.24 -20.49
C ARG A 79 0.61 7.27 -19.46
N ASP A 80 -0.34 7.90 -18.80
CA ASP A 80 -0.06 8.80 -17.70
C ASP A 80 0.61 8.01 -16.57
N LEU A 81 1.91 8.27 -16.39
CA LEU A 81 2.74 7.57 -15.40
C LEU A 81 2.29 7.87 -13.97
N GLU A 82 1.76 9.06 -13.71
CA GLU A 82 1.25 9.42 -12.39
C GLU A 82 -0.04 8.68 -12.07
N LYS A 83 -0.90 8.52 -13.07
CA LYS A 83 -2.11 7.71 -12.94
C LYS A 83 -1.78 6.24 -12.64
N GLU A 84 -0.85 5.65 -13.38
CA GLU A 84 -0.44 4.24 -13.15
C GLU A 84 0.28 4.07 -11.81
N LYS A 85 1.10 5.03 -11.40
CA LYS A 85 1.74 5.00 -10.09
C LYS A 85 0.72 5.02 -8.96
N ARG A 86 -0.27 5.90 -9.04
CA ARG A 86 -1.36 6.00 -8.04
C ARG A 86 -2.19 4.72 -8.00
N ARG A 87 -2.52 4.19 -9.17
CA ARG A 87 -3.22 2.92 -9.34
C ARG A 87 -2.50 1.77 -8.62
N LEU A 88 -1.22 1.58 -8.92
CA LEU A 88 -0.40 0.53 -8.30
C LEU A 88 -0.24 0.74 -6.79
N GLN A 89 -0.10 1.99 -6.35
CA GLN A 89 -0.06 2.32 -4.92
C GLN A 89 -1.35 1.90 -4.20
N ASN A 90 -2.53 2.16 -4.78
CA ASN A 90 -3.81 1.72 -4.23
C ASN A 90 -3.89 0.19 -4.16
N ILE A 91 -3.50 -0.51 -5.24
CA ILE A 91 -3.50 -1.98 -5.26
C ILE A 91 -2.59 -2.54 -4.16
N LEU A 92 -1.38 -2.00 -3.99
CA LEU A 92 -0.45 -2.50 -2.98
C LEU A 92 -0.90 -2.19 -1.54
N ALA A 93 -1.54 -1.05 -1.32
CA ALA A 93 -1.99 -0.64 0.00
C ALA A 93 -3.31 -1.30 0.43
N THR A 94 -4.30 -1.36 -0.47
CA THR A 94 -5.69 -1.76 -0.15
C THR A 94 -6.19 -2.93 -0.99
N GLY A 95 -5.44 -3.37 -2.00
CA GLY A 95 -5.85 -4.45 -2.91
C GLY A 95 -6.88 -4.04 -3.97
N GLN A 96 -7.22 -2.75 -4.07
CA GLN A 96 -8.25 -2.23 -4.98
C GLN A 96 -7.68 -1.16 -5.92
N ASP A 97 -8.24 -1.09 -7.14
CA ASP A 97 -7.73 -0.24 -8.21
C ASP A 97 -8.13 1.24 -8.02
N GLU A 98 -9.36 1.46 -7.58
CA GLU A 98 -9.94 2.77 -7.29
C GLU A 98 -9.87 3.04 -5.79
N ALA A 99 -9.22 4.13 -5.40
CA ALA A 99 -9.33 4.64 -4.05
C ALA A 99 -10.81 5.01 -3.81
N PRO A 100 -11.46 4.55 -2.72
CA PRO A 100 -12.77 5.07 -2.38
C PRO A 100 -12.66 6.61 -2.26
N PRO A 101 -13.68 7.39 -2.65
CA PRO A 101 -13.63 8.84 -2.54
C PRO A 101 -13.33 9.18 -1.09
N SER A 102 -12.08 9.59 -0.82
CA SER A 102 -11.65 9.94 0.53
C SER A 102 -12.48 11.14 0.92
N ARG A 103 -13.41 10.95 1.86
CA ARG A 103 -14.01 12.04 2.61
C ARG A 103 -12.84 12.84 3.15
N SER A 104 -12.66 14.02 2.60
CA SER A 104 -11.52 14.91 2.86
C SER A 104 -11.37 15.11 4.36
N GLN A 105 -10.41 14.41 4.97
CA GLN A 105 -9.85 14.84 6.23
C GLN A 105 -8.84 15.93 5.85
N ALA A 106 -9.30 17.17 5.97
CA ALA A 106 -8.44 18.33 5.89
C ALA A 106 -7.32 18.17 6.95
N PRO A 107 -6.08 18.62 6.68
CA PRO A 107 -5.04 18.64 7.70
C PRO A 107 -5.50 19.56 8.83
N PRO A 108 -5.37 19.17 10.11
CA PRO A 108 -5.79 20.01 11.21
C PRO A 108 -4.92 21.28 11.22
N THR A 109 -5.59 22.42 11.01
CA THR A 109 -5.06 23.75 11.28
C THR A 109 -4.67 23.80 12.75
N LYS A 110 -3.37 23.93 13.03
CA LYS A 110 -2.84 24.12 14.38
C LYS A 110 -3.33 25.45 14.95
N GLY A 111 -4.37 25.41 15.77
CA GLY A 111 -4.78 26.48 16.68
C GLY A 111 -4.00 26.35 17.99
N GLY A 112 -3.30 27.41 18.38
CA GLY A 112 -2.28 27.43 19.45
C GLY A 112 -2.74 27.20 20.88
N GLU A 113 -3.96 26.73 21.13
CA GLU A 113 -4.48 26.38 22.47
C GLU A 113 -5.02 24.94 22.54
N GLU A 114 -5.30 24.30 21.41
CA GLU A 114 -5.68 22.88 21.35
C GLU A 114 -4.48 21.94 21.57
N SER A 115 -3.27 22.46 21.44
CA SER A 115 -2.04 21.65 21.41
C SER A 115 -1.67 21.02 22.76
N GLU A 116 -2.06 21.61 23.90
CA GLU A 116 -1.74 21.04 25.22
C GLU A 116 -2.70 19.91 25.62
N ARG A 117 -4.00 20.06 25.30
CA ARG A 117 -4.97 18.97 25.46
C ARG A 117 -4.63 17.79 24.56
N ASP A 118 -4.19 18.09 23.33
CA ASP A 118 -3.69 17.08 22.40
C ASP A 118 -2.51 16.32 23.02
N ARG A 119 -1.52 17.04 23.59
CA ARG A 119 -0.36 16.38 24.23
C ARG A 119 -0.73 15.50 25.42
N PHE A 120 -1.65 15.94 26.28
CA PHE A 120 -2.12 15.11 27.40
C PHE A 120 -2.76 13.81 26.90
N GLN A 121 -3.59 13.91 25.86
CA GLN A 121 -4.25 12.75 25.26
C GLN A 121 -3.25 11.84 24.52
N GLU A 122 -2.28 12.41 23.81
CA GLU A 122 -1.18 11.67 23.18
C GLU A 122 -0.43 10.82 24.20
N VAL A 123 -0.06 11.39 25.35
CA VAL A 123 0.68 10.66 26.40
C VAL A 123 -0.16 9.51 26.98
N LEU A 124 -1.47 9.68 27.12
CA LEU A 124 -2.38 8.59 27.51
C LEU A 124 -2.40 7.47 26.46
N ASN A 125 -2.51 7.83 25.18
CA ASN A 125 -2.50 6.86 24.09
C ASN A 125 -1.16 6.10 24.05
N GLU A 126 -0.03 6.80 24.20
CA GLU A 126 1.29 6.19 24.27
C GLU A 126 1.41 5.19 25.44
N ILE A 127 0.87 5.52 26.63
CA ILE A 127 0.85 4.59 27.77
C ILE A 127 0.04 3.33 27.43
N GLU A 128 -1.12 3.51 26.80
CA GLU A 128 -1.97 2.39 26.40
C GLU A 128 -1.28 1.49 25.36
N GLU A 129 -0.66 2.07 24.35
CA GLU A 129 0.13 1.34 23.34
C GLU A 129 1.25 0.52 23.98
N ARG A 130 1.98 1.09 24.95
CA ARG A 130 3.03 0.35 25.68
C ARG A 130 2.45 -0.80 26.50
N ARG A 131 1.27 -0.63 27.10
CA ARG A 131 0.58 -1.69 27.83
C ARG A 131 0.14 -2.81 26.90
N GLN A 132 -0.43 -2.47 25.74
CA GLN A 132 -0.85 -3.43 24.72
C GLN A 132 0.36 -4.19 24.15
N PHE A 133 1.46 -3.50 23.85
CA PHE A 133 2.71 -4.13 23.43
C PHE A 133 3.20 -5.16 24.45
N LEU A 134 3.14 -4.85 25.74
CA LEU A 134 3.54 -5.80 26.79
C LEU A 134 2.62 -7.03 26.80
N GLU A 135 1.33 -6.85 26.56
CA GLU A 135 0.34 -7.93 26.48
C GLU A 135 0.60 -8.82 25.26
N GLU A 136 0.88 -8.25 24.10
CA GLU A 136 1.28 -8.98 22.88
C GLU A 136 2.56 -9.79 23.11
N MET A 137 3.60 -9.17 23.69
CA MET A 137 4.83 -9.88 24.02
C MET A 137 4.62 -10.95 25.09
N SER A 138 3.63 -10.78 25.97
CA SER A 138 3.22 -11.79 26.95
C SER A 138 2.53 -12.97 26.29
N ALA A 139 1.65 -12.73 25.33
CA ALA A 139 1.00 -13.79 24.54
C ALA A 139 2.03 -14.61 23.74
N LEU A 140 3.11 -13.97 23.29
CA LEU A 140 4.25 -14.61 22.62
C LEU A 140 5.25 -15.30 23.57
N GLY A 141 5.03 -15.24 24.89
CA GLY A 141 5.93 -15.80 25.90
C GLY A 141 7.25 -15.05 26.09
N ARG A 142 7.39 -13.84 25.53
CA ARG A 142 8.61 -13.01 25.58
C ARG A 142 8.52 -11.86 26.61
N ARG A 143 7.52 -11.87 27.49
CA ARG A 143 7.25 -10.82 28.49
C ARG A 143 8.52 -10.39 29.26
N ASN A 144 9.30 -11.36 29.74
CA ASN A 144 10.43 -11.10 30.63
C ASN A 144 11.53 -10.24 30.00
N HIS A 145 11.69 -10.30 28.67
CA HIS A 145 12.70 -9.50 27.97
C HIS A 145 12.33 -8.01 27.92
N TYR A 146 11.04 -7.70 27.87
CA TYR A 146 10.54 -6.35 27.66
C TYR A 146 9.93 -5.73 28.91
N HIS A 147 9.53 -6.54 29.90
CA HIS A 147 8.79 -6.10 31.08
C HIS A 147 9.42 -4.90 31.79
N HIS A 148 10.72 -4.97 32.08
CA HIS A 148 11.38 -3.89 32.80
C HIS A 148 11.49 -2.62 31.94
N ILE A 149 11.87 -2.76 30.67
CA ILE A 149 12.02 -1.65 29.73
C ILE A 149 10.68 -0.91 29.57
N ILE A 150 9.62 -1.64 29.24
CA ILE A 150 8.30 -1.07 29.00
C ILE A 150 7.73 -0.41 30.27
N ASN A 151 7.89 -1.04 31.45
CA ASN A 151 7.44 -0.42 32.69
C ASN A 151 8.20 0.87 33.03
N THR A 152 9.50 0.95 32.69
CA THR A 152 10.25 2.20 32.87
C THR A 152 9.76 3.30 31.95
N GLU A 153 9.39 2.99 30.71
CA GLU A 153 8.82 3.95 29.76
C GLU A 153 7.43 4.40 30.18
N ILE A 154 6.56 3.46 30.61
CA ILE A 154 5.25 3.79 31.19
C ILE A 154 5.43 4.74 32.37
N SER A 155 6.41 4.46 33.26
CA SER A 155 6.70 5.34 34.39
C SER A 155 7.21 6.72 33.97
N GLN A 156 7.98 6.82 32.89
CA GLN A 156 8.41 8.11 32.32
C GLN A 156 7.21 8.90 31.79
N LYS A 157 6.29 8.23 31.11
CA LYS A 157 5.08 8.85 30.55
C LYS A 157 4.08 9.29 31.61
N ILE A 158 3.91 8.51 32.68
CA ILE A 158 3.11 8.93 33.84
C ILE A 158 3.68 10.21 34.47
N ARG A 159 5.01 10.30 34.61
CA ARG A 159 5.63 11.54 35.12
C ARG A 159 5.42 12.73 34.18
N GLU A 160 5.49 12.52 32.87
CA GLU A 160 5.16 13.56 31.87
C GLU A 160 3.71 14.05 32.07
N LEU A 161 2.77 13.12 32.24
CA LEU A 161 1.37 13.42 32.47
C LEU A 161 1.14 14.20 33.78
N GLU A 162 1.82 13.84 34.86
CA GLU A 162 1.77 14.58 36.13
C GLU A 162 2.30 16.02 35.99
N LEU A 163 3.33 16.25 35.16
CA LEU A 163 3.86 17.59 34.94
C LEU A 163 2.87 18.48 34.19
N ILE A 164 2.22 17.94 33.17
CA ILE A 164 1.17 18.62 32.40
C ILE A 164 0.00 18.97 33.34
N ASP A 165 -0.49 18.00 34.11
CA ASP A 165 -1.61 18.21 35.04
C ASP A 165 -1.29 19.26 36.12
N ARG A 166 -0.07 19.25 36.66
CA ARG A 166 0.39 20.26 37.62
C ARG A 166 0.47 21.65 36.98
N ALA A 167 0.86 21.76 35.72
CA ALA A 167 0.90 23.03 34.99
C ALA A 167 -0.52 23.59 34.80
N HIS A 168 -1.44 22.78 34.27
CA HIS A 168 -2.85 23.16 34.11
C HIS A 168 -3.49 23.56 35.44
N SER A 169 -3.26 22.80 36.51
CA SER A 169 -3.77 23.10 37.84
C SER A 169 -3.22 24.40 38.43
N LYS A 170 -2.00 24.82 38.04
CA LYS A 170 -1.44 26.12 38.45
C LYS A 170 -2.08 27.26 37.67
N GLU A 171 -2.23 27.11 36.36
CA GLU A 171 -2.88 28.11 35.50
C GLU A 171 -4.34 28.33 35.89
N LEU A 172 -5.09 27.25 36.15
CA LEU A 172 -6.47 27.37 36.61
C LEU A 172 -6.56 28.15 37.93
N ARG A 173 -5.64 27.90 38.87
CA ARG A 173 -5.58 28.64 40.14
C ARG A 173 -5.26 30.11 39.96
N THR A 174 -4.36 30.48 39.05
CA THR A 174 -4.03 31.89 38.79
C THR A 174 -5.19 32.63 38.13
N LEU A 175 -5.91 31.99 37.19
CA LEU A 175 -7.12 32.55 36.59
C LEU A 175 -8.21 32.80 37.62
N MET A 176 -8.49 31.83 38.51
CA MET A 176 -9.48 32.00 39.58
C MET A 176 -9.13 33.11 40.57
N MET A 177 -7.85 33.33 40.86
CA MET A 177 -7.42 34.46 41.70
C MET A 177 -7.66 35.81 41.00
N LYS A 178 -7.33 35.89 39.70
CA LYS A 178 -7.53 37.09 38.89
C LYS A 178 -9.01 37.46 38.73
N GLU A 179 -9.90 36.48 38.61
CA GLU A 179 -11.35 36.71 38.58
C GLU A 179 -11.87 37.30 39.90
N LYS A 180 -11.42 36.78 41.04
CA LYS A 180 -11.79 37.31 42.37
C LYS A 180 -11.31 38.74 42.60
N ASP A 181 -10.14 39.08 42.09
CA ASP A 181 -9.61 40.44 42.21
C ASP A 181 -10.42 41.43 41.35
N LYS A 182 -10.83 41.02 40.13
CA LYS A 182 -11.72 41.80 39.26
C LYS A 182 -13.11 42.00 39.87
N GLU A 183 -13.70 40.96 40.46
CA GLU A 183 -15.00 41.07 41.12
C GLU A 183 -14.98 42.11 42.24
N LYS A 184 -13.92 42.13 43.06
CA LYS A 184 -13.76 43.13 44.13
C LYS A 184 -13.67 44.55 43.59
N GLU A 185 -12.93 44.76 42.50
CA GLU A 185 -12.75 46.07 41.86
C GLU A 185 -14.08 46.60 41.28
N THR A 186 -14.92 45.73 40.71
CA THR A 186 -16.25 46.13 40.18
C THR A 186 -17.29 46.47 41.26
N THR A 187 -17.15 45.96 42.47
CA THR A 187 -18.05 46.30 43.59
C THR A 187 -17.79 47.68 44.19
N ASP A 188 -16.59 48.25 43.99
CA ASP A 188 -16.19 49.53 44.58
C ASP A 188 -16.56 50.73 43.69
N GLU A 189 -16.63 50.55 42.36
CA GLU A 189 -17.05 51.60 41.42
C GLU A 189 -18.58 51.84 41.36
N GLY A 190 -19.40 50.96 41.96
CA GLY A 190 -20.86 51.10 42.02
C GLY A 190 -21.38 51.95 43.19
N GLN A 191 -20.50 52.54 44.01
CA GLN A 191 -20.87 53.31 45.21
C GLN A 191 -20.51 54.81 45.15
N GLN A 192 -20.18 55.35 43.97
CA GLN A 192 -20.02 56.81 43.76
C GLN A 192 -21.24 57.45 43.10
#